data_AF-A0A0L7L933-F1
#
_entry.id   AF-A0A0L7L933-F1
#
_cell.length_a   1.000
_cell.length_b   1.000
_cell.length_c   1.000
_cell.angle_alpha   90.00
_cell.angle_beta   90.00
_cell.angle_gamma   90.00
#
_symmetry.space_group_name_H-M   'P 1'
#
loop_
_entity.id
_entity.type
_entity.pdbx_description
1 polymer ?
#
loop_
_entity_poly.entity_id
_entity_poly.type
_entity_poly.pdbx_seq_one_letter_code
_entity_poly.pdbx_strand_id
1 'polypeptide(L)'
;MDKTRFSLLLLEPGEIYFEDYSCTLDDIESPKDGKPRQGRLKLCSKSLVFEPRDWSYPIIKMHFKDAVSIAITPSSKLNVIKVELKQYAEMLEGNVLAPYKFVYEPKEFYIFYDFASAEECLSQMQQLQRASTLHAPEHNSMVATILHSRYMRMEFDPVMMDDFTEQIVCELQAEKISPLVRHQGKLALTPTTIYFQPFSNVENGLEIYSAVDSDIVHIYLTFKDEYDRDKVYNVLEESPNVNLERVHTDEMTLQWQNGIVSNYDYLILADRSKNDLTQYPIFPWIVADYVSDKLDLTKPESFRDLSKPMGALNLDRLEKLKERYNEMCNPKKYPQYMLCLQNGRFDHPDRMFNSVRDVYNNCLRNMSDFKIDFGERHDGSKVSDVALPPWATSPDDFVRKLRDALESEYVSRHLHLWIDLLFGFKQRGDEA
;
A
#
# COMPACT_ATOMS: atom_id res chain seq x y z
N MET A 1 19.82 2.23 -18.25
CA MET A 1 19.14 1.49 -17.16
C MET A 1 18.07 0.64 -17.81
N ASP A 2 18.18 -0.69 -17.71
CA ASP A 2 17.15 -1.59 -18.22
C ASP A 2 15.94 -1.51 -17.28
N LYS A 3 14.76 -1.08 -17.78
CA LYS A 3 13.53 -1.06 -16.99
C LYS A 3 13.06 -2.49 -16.74
N THR A 4 13.03 -2.91 -15.47
CA THR A 4 12.47 -4.20 -15.05
C THR A 4 10.96 -4.21 -15.24
N ARG A 5 10.44 -5.31 -15.79
CA ARG A 5 9.00 -5.63 -15.88
C ARG A 5 8.44 -6.11 -14.54
N PHE A 6 9.29 -6.67 -13.66
CA PHE A 6 8.87 -7.07 -12.33
C PHE A 6 8.52 -5.86 -11.44
N SER A 7 7.40 -5.97 -10.73
CA SER A 7 6.95 -5.04 -9.69
C SER A 7 6.38 -5.84 -8.52
N LEU A 8 6.44 -5.28 -7.30
CA LEU A 8 5.81 -5.87 -6.11
C LEU A 8 4.28 -6.07 -6.28
N LEU A 9 3.65 -5.35 -7.20
CA LEU A 9 2.24 -5.54 -7.58
C LEU A 9 1.94 -6.90 -8.25
N LEU A 10 2.97 -7.65 -8.67
CA LEU A 10 2.81 -9.01 -9.22
C LEU A 10 2.78 -10.10 -8.12
N LEU A 11 2.94 -9.72 -6.86
CA LEU A 11 2.93 -10.62 -5.70
C LEU A 11 1.52 -10.82 -5.16
N GLU A 12 1.29 -11.97 -4.51
CA GLU A 12 0.03 -12.21 -3.80
C GLU A 12 -0.07 -11.39 -2.49
N PRO A 13 -1.28 -11.11 -1.96
CA PRO A 13 -1.41 -10.49 -0.64
C PRO A 13 -0.65 -11.25 0.45
N GLY A 14 0.27 -10.58 1.13
CA GLY A 14 1.18 -11.19 2.12
C GLY A 14 2.25 -12.12 1.54
N GLU A 15 2.49 -12.10 0.22
CA GLU A 15 3.74 -12.57 -0.37
C GLU A 15 4.78 -11.44 -0.30
N ILE A 16 6.00 -11.79 0.10
CA ILE A 16 7.08 -10.84 0.38
C ILE A 16 8.29 -11.24 -0.45
N TYR A 17 8.83 -10.32 -1.23
CA TYR A 17 10.06 -10.51 -2.00
C TYR A 17 11.30 -10.28 -1.13
N PHE A 18 12.32 -11.12 -1.31
CA PHE A 18 13.59 -11.04 -0.59
C PHE A 18 14.68 -10.40 -1.46
N GLU A 19 15.11 -11.11 -2.50
CA GLU A 19 16.33 -10.83 -3.27
C GLU A 19 16.22 -11.41 -4.69
N ASP A 20 17.17 -11.06 -5.55
CA ASP A 20 17.23 -11.60 -6.90
C ASP A 20 18.61 -11.99 -7.41
N TYR A 21 18.60 -12.95 -8.32
CA TYR A 21 19.79 -13.59 -8.87
C TYR A 21 19.81 -13.49 -10.39
N SER A 22 20.97 -13.16 -10.96
CA SER A 22 21.21 -13.32 -12.40
C SER A 22 21.32 -14.80 -12.74
N CYS A 23 20.50 -15.26 -13.68
CA CYS A 23 20.46 -16.66 -14.07
C CYS A 23 19.95 -16.87 -15.50
N THR A 24 20.19 -18.07 -16.01
CA THR A 24 19.56 -18.59 -17.23
C THR A 24 18.54 -19.66 -16.87
N LEU A 25 17.34 -19.59 -17.45
CA LEU A 25 16.25 -20.56 -17.28
C LEU A 25 16.06 -21.38 -18.56
N ASP A 26 16.26 -22.69 -18.45
CA ASP A 26 15.99 -23.65 -19.54
C ASP A 26 14.94 -24.69 -19.11
N ASP A 27 14.33 -25.34 -20.10
CA ASP A 27 13.40 -26.46 -19.94
C ASP A 27 14.13 -27.82 -19.87
N ILE A 28 15.46 -27.84 -20.09
CA ILE A 28 16.29 -29.06 -20.21
C ILE A 28 17.64 -28.85 -19.48
N GLU A 29 18.21 -29.90 -18.90
CA GLU A 29 19.53 -29.89 -18.23
C GLU A 29 20.72 -29.56 -19.17
N SER A 30 20.55 -29.62 -20.49
CA SER A 30 21.60 -29.33 -21.48
C SER A 30 21.42 -27.96 -22.14
N PRO A 31 22.28 -26.96 -21.84
CA PRO A 31 22.22 -25.63 -22.47
C PRO A 31 22.53 -25.60 -23.98
N LYS A 32 22.87 -26.74 -24.59
CA LYS A 32 23.17 -26.85 -26.03
C LYS A 32 21.97 -27.30 -26.86
N ASP A 33 21.02 -27.98 -26.22
CA ASP A 33 19.88 -28.63 -26.88
C ASP A 33 18.53 -28.02 -26.43
N GLY A 34 18.53 -27.22 -25.37
CA GLY A 34 17.39 -26.51 -24.82
C GLY A 34 17.09 -25.14 -25.47
N LYS A 35 16.37 -24.31 -24.74
CA LYS A 35 16.01 -22.92 -25.08
C LYS A 35 16.38 -21.99 -23.92
N PRO A 36 17.68 -21.72 -23.71
CA PRO A 36 18.16 -20.95 -22.57
C PRO A 36 17.67 -19.50 -22.64
N ARG A 37 16.83 -19.10 -21.68
CA ARG A 37 16.36 -17.71 -21.51
C ARG A 37 17.20 -17.06 -20.42
N GLN A 38 18.04 -16.07 -20.75
CA GLN A 38 18.75 -15.29 -19.73
C GLN A 38 17.79 -14.28 -19.08
N GLY A 39 17.93 -14.06 -17.77
CA GLY A 39 17.05 -13.16 -17.01
C GLY A 39 17.45 -13.00 -15.55
N ARG A 40 16.49 -12.63 -14.71
CA ARG A 40 16.64 -12.56 -13.26
C ARG A 40 15.58 -13.41 -12.56
N LEU A 41 15.98 -14.20 -11.56
CA LEU A 41 15.09 -14.93 -10.68
C LEU A 41 14.84 -14.11 -9.41
N LYS A 42 13.60 -13.70 -9.19
CA LYS A 42 13.13 -13.04 -7.97
C LYS A 42 12.69 -14.08 -6.94
N LEU A 43 13.28 -14.10 -5.75
CA LEU A 43 12.92 -15.00 -4.65
C LEU A 43 11.86 -14.35 -3.75
N CYS A 44 10.68 -14.97 -3.62
CA CYS A 44 9.56 -14.46 -2.80
C CYS A 44 9.10 -15.51 -1.78
N SER A 45 8.31 -15.12 -0.78
CA SER A 45 7.91 -16.02 0.32
C SER A 45 6.94 -17.14 -0.07
N LYS A 46 6.24 -17.03 -1.22
CA LYS A 46 5.31 -18.05 -1.73
C LYS A 46 5.64 -18.57 -3.12
N SER A 47 6.52 -17.89 -3.87
CA SER A 47 6.88 -18.26 -5.23
C SER A 47 8.29 -17.79 -5.63
N LEU A 48 8.76 -18.34 -6.74
CA LEU A 48 9.88 -17.83 -7.53
C LEU A 48 9.29 -17.14 -8.76
N VAL A 49 9.77 -15.95 -9.10
CA VAL A 49 9.34 -15.23 -10.31
C VAL A 49 10.54 -15.02 -11.22
N PHE A 50 10.60 -15.73 -12.34
CA PHE A 50 11.64 -15.53 -13.36
C PHE A 50 11.21 -14.47 -14.36
N GLU A 51 12.02 -13.42 -14.49
CA GLU A 51 11.89 -12.35 -15.48
C GLU A 51 12.92 -12.56 -16.61
N PRO A 52 12.50 -13.00 -17.82
CA PRO A 52 13.39 -13.06 -18.97
C PRO A 52 13.81 -11.66 -19.42
N ARG A 53 15.06 -11.51 -19.85
CA ARG A 53 15.60 -10.25 -20.38
C ARG A 53 14.95 -9.85 -21.71
N ASP A 54 14.65 -10.83 -22.55
CA ASP A 54 13.85 -10.62 -23.77
C ASP A 54 12.36 -10.52 -23.42
N TRP A 55 11.74 -9.40 -23.79
CA TRP A 55 10.33 -9.11 -23.54
C TRP A 55 9.37 -9.92 -24.42
N SER A 56 9.86 -10.61 -25.45
CA SER A 56 9.06 -11.57 -26.22
C SER A 56 8.53 -12.72 -25.34
N TYR A 57 9.30 -13.12 -24.32
CA TYR A 57 8.92 -14.19 -23.39
C TYR A 57 8.11 -13.66 -22.19
N PRO A 58 7.11 -14.43 -21.70
CA PRO A 58 6.40 -14.12 -20.46
C PRO A 58 7.31 -14.22 -19.23
N ILE A 59 6.96 -13.46 -18.20
CA ILE A 59 7.42 -13.71 -16.83
C ILE A 59 6.78 -15.01 -16.34
N ILE A 60 7.58 -15.87 -15.70
CA ILE A 60 7.15 -17.20 -15.23
C ILE A 60 7.12 -17.18 -13.69
N LYS A 61 5.93 -17.37 -13.11
CA LYS A 61 5.71 -17.46 -11.66
C LYS A 61 5.50 -18.92 -11.25
N MET A 62 6.33 -19.39 -10.33
CA MET A 62 6.47 -20.77 -9.88
C MET A 62 6.19 -20.85 -8.37
N HIS A 63 5.00 -21.31 -7.98
CA HIS A 63 4.60 -21.33 -6.57
C HIS A 63 5.20 -22.51 -5.79
N PHE A 64 5.72 -22.25 -4.59
CA PHE A 64 6.31 -23.28 -3.73
C PHE A 64 5.31 -24.38 -3.31
N LYS A 65 4.03 -24.04 -3.16
CA LYS A 65 2.93 -24.98 -2.86
C LYS A 65 2.72 -26.06 -3.95
N ASP A 66 3.17 -25.76 -5.17
CA ASP A 66 2.99 -26.59 -6.37
C ASP A 66 4.28 -27.33 -6.77
N ALA A 67 5.39 -27.06 -6.07
CA ALA A 67 6.69 -27.70 -6.30
C ALA A 67 6.71 -29.12 -5.72
N VAL A 68 6.94 -30.10 -6.59
CA VAL A 68 7.14 -31.52 -6.26
C VAL A 68 8.54 -31.72 -5.69
N SER A 69 9.56 -31.19 -6.38
CA SER A 69 10.96 -31.28 -5.97
C SER A 69 11.73 -30.00 -6.30
N ILE A 70 12.67 -29.65 -5.43
CA ILE A 70 13.66 -28.57 -5.63
C ILE A 70 15.00 -29.12 -5.15
N ALA A 71 15.94 -29.30 -6.09
CA ALA A 71 17.23 -29.96 -5.82
C ALA A 71 18.31 -29.51 -6.81
N ILE A 72 19.58 -29.61 -6.41
CA ILE A 72 20.72 -29.50 -7.35
C ILE A 72 20.79 -30.76 -8.20
N THR A 73 21.13 -30.60 -9.49
CA THR A 73 21.31 -31.75 -10.39
C THR A 73 22.63 -32.47 -10.12
N PRO A 74 22.62 -33.79 -9.83
CA PRO A 74 23.85 -34.53 -9.49
C PRO A 74 24.78 -34.76 -10.69
N SER A 75 24.31 -34.50 -11.92
CA SER A 75 24.97 -34.86 -13.18
C SER A 75 26.11 -33.93 -13.59
N SER A 76 26.26 -32.77 -12.94
CA SER A 76 27.11 -31.68 -13.46
C SER A 76 27.89 -30.93 -12.39
N LYS A 77 29.06 -30.39 -12.76
CA LYS A 77 29.81 -29.40 -11.97
C LYS A 77 29.26 -27.98 -12.14
N LEU A 78 27.98 -27.84 -12.48
CA LEU A 78 27.35 -26.58 -12.85
C LEU A 78 26.46 -26.09 -11.71
N ASN A 79 26.29 -24.78 -11.67
CA ASN A 79 25.61 -24.04 -10.62
C ASN A 79 24.08 -24.09 -10.82
N VAL A 80 23.49 -25.29 -10.76
CA VAL A 80 22.15 -25.58 -11.30
C VAL A 80 21.18 -26.11 -10.26
N ILE A 81 19.99 -25.51 -10.18
CA ILE A 81 18.85 -26.04 -9.45
C ILE A 81 17.79 -26.50 -10.44
N LYS A 82 17.33 -27.75 -10.28
CA LYS A 82 16.12 -28.29 -10.90
C LYS A 82 14.92 -27.96 -10.01
N VAL A 83 13.87 -27.43 -10.63
CA VAL A 83 12.56 -27.16 -10.01
C VAL A 83 11.50 -27.94 -10.79
N GLU A 84 10.79 -28.82 -10.09
CA GLU A 84 9.70 -29.65 -10.66
C GLU A 84 8.36 -29.15 -10.11
N LEU A 85 7.44 -28.76 -10.99
CA LEU A 85 6.16 -28.14 -10.63
C LEU A 85 4.99 -28.94 -11.21
N LYS A 86 3.85 -28.94 -10.52
CA LYS A 86 2.57 -29.46 -11.03
C LYS A 86 1.84 -28.49 -11.95
N GLN A 87 2.07 -27.19 -11.72
CA GLN A 87 1.47 -26.07 -12.43
C GLN A 87 2.35 -24.81 -12.25
N TYR A 88 2.25 -23.86 -13.17
CA TYR A 88 2.91 -22.55 -13.10
C TYR A 88 2.04 -21.48 -13.76
N ALA A 89 2.40 -20.20 -13.63
CA ALA A 89 1.68 -19.10 -14.25
C ALA A 89 2.60 -18.25 -15.15
N GLU A 90 2.06 -17.82 -16.29
CA GLU A 90 2.70 -16.93 -17.26
C GLU A 90 2.00 -15.56 -17.27
N MET A 91 2.77 -14.48 -17.35
CA MET A 91 2.26 -13.10 -17.35
C MET A 91 3.18 -12.14 -18.13
N LEU A 92 2.64 -10.98 -18.56
CA LEU A 92 3.39 -9.92 -19.25
C LEU A 92 4.17 -10.38 -20.51
N GLU A 93 3.61 -11.35 -21.24
CA GLU A 93 4.07 -11.75 -22.58
C GLU A 93 4.01 -10.54 -23.54
N GLY A 94 5.08 -10.27 -24.29
CA GLY A 94 5.21 -9.06 -25.12
C GLY A 94 5.14 -7.74 -24.34
N ASN A 95 5.29 -7.78 -23.01
CA ASN A 95 5.02 -6.67 -22.08
C ASN A 95 3.55 -6.16 -22.10
N VAL A 96 2.60 -7.01 -22.49
CA VAL A 96 1.16 -6.68 -22.50
C VAL A 96 0.53 -7.00 -21.15
N LEU A 97 -0.20 -6.04 -20.56
CA LEU A 97 -0.90 -6.21 -19.30
C LEU A 97 -2.23 -6.94 -19.55
N ALA A 98 -2.27 -8.23 -19.20
CA ALA A 98 -3.38 -9.15 -19.45
C ALA A 98 -3.56 -10.13 -18.27
N PRO A 99 -4.71 -10.83 -18.16
CA PRO A 99 -4.94 -11.84 -17.11
C PRO A 99 -3.88 -12.94 -17.11
N TYR A 100 -3.49 -13.41 -15.92
CA TYR A 100 -2.46 -14.45 -15.78
C TYR A 100 -2.90 -15.77 -16.41
N LYS A 101 -2.01 -16.36 -17.21
CA LYS A 101 -2.21 -17.63 -17.91
C LYS A 101 -1.68 -18.77 -17.03
N PHE A 102 -2.59 -19.47 -16.36
CA PHE A 102 -2.24 -20.63 -15.53
C PHE A 102 -2.09 -21.89 -16.39
N VAL A 103 -0.93 -22.55 -16.30
CA VAL A 103 -0.58 -23.76 -17.03
C VAL A 103 -0.62 -24.95 -16.07
N TYR A 104 -1.61 -25.83 -16.25
CA TYR A 104 -1.91 -26.97 -15.38
C TYR A 104 -1.21 -28.26 -15.81
N GLU A 105 0.07 -28.15 -16.21
CA GLU A 105 0.86 -29.27 -16.73
C GLU A 105 2.14 -29.46 -15.89
N PRO A 106 2.52 -30.71 -15.55
CA PRO A 106 3.79 -30.99 -14.88
C PRO A 106 4.98 -30.51 -15.71
N LYS A 107 5.84 -29.69 -15.12
CA LYS A 107 6.94 -29.02 -15.81
C LYS A 107 8.21 -29.04 -14.98
N GLU A 108 9.32 -29.33 -15.64
CA GLU A 108 10.67 -29.18 -15.10
C GLU A 108 11.29 -27.88 -15.61
N PHE A 109 11.99 -27.18 -14.72
CA PHE A 109 12.79 -26.00 -15.03
C PHE A 109 14.20 -26.16 -14.46
N TYR A 110 15.20 -25.74 -15.25
CA TYR A 110 16.62 -25.81 -14.91
C TYR A 110 17.16 -24.39 -14.81
N ILE A 111 17.54 -23.99 -13.59
CA ILE A 111 17.99 -22.64 -13.24
C ILE A 111 19.50 -22.65 -13.08
N PHE A 112 20.21 -22.05 -14.03
CA PHE A 112 21.66 -21.92 -14.05
C PHE A 112 22.06 -20.55 -13.48
N TYR A 113 22.70 -20.52 -12.31
CA TYR A 113 23.05 -19.28 -11.61
C TYR A 113 24.39 -18.70 -12.11
N ASP A 114 24.39 -17.42 -12.50
CA ASP A 114 25.58 -16.77 -13.09
C ASP A 114 26.65 -16.44 -12.03
N PHE A 115 26.23 -16.03 -10.81
CA PHE A 115 27.13 -15.50 -9.77
C PHE A 115 26.88 -16.03 -8.34
N ALA A 116 25.65 -16.43 -7.99
CA ALA A 116 25.29 -16.87 -6.63
C ALA A 116 25.37 -18.39 -6.47
N SER A 117 25.68 -18.92 -5.28
CA SER A 117 25.81 -20.36 -5.07
C SER A 117 24.46 -21.08 -5.08
N ALA A 118 24.31 -22.09 -5.94
CA ALA A 118 23.14 -22.94 -5.99
C ALA A 118 22.87 -23.68 -4.66
N GLU A 119 23.90 -24.00 -3.86
CA GLU A 119 23.72 -24.63 -2.54
C GLU A 119 23.07 -23.67 -1.53
N GLU A 120 23.50 -22.41 -1.54
CA GLU A 120 22.96 -21.35 -0.68
C GLU A 120 21.51 -21.04 -1.08
N CYS A 121 21.26 -20.79 -2.38
CA CYS A 121 19.92 -20.57 -2.92
C CYS A 121 18.99 -21.76 -2.62
N LEU A 122 19.45 -23.01 -2.83
CA LEU A 122 18.66 -24.22 -2.56
C LEU A 122 18.23 -24.28 -1.09
N SER A 123 19.14 -23.96 -0.15
CA SER A 123 18.84 -24.00 1.29
C SER A 123 17.69 -23.06 1.67
N GLN A 124 17.60 -21.89 1.03
CA GLN A 124 16.54 -20.91 1.22
C GLN A 124 15.24 -21.36 0.54
N MET A 125 15.33 -21.81 -0.71
CA MET A 125 14.18 -22.30 -1.50
C MET A 125 13.49 -23.49 -0.81
N GLN A 126 14.27 -24.43 -0.25
CA GLN A 126 13.71 -25.56 0.51
C GLN A 126 13.10 -25.15 1.85
N GLN A 127 13.61 -24.11 2.53
CA GLN A 127 12.96 -23.56 3.73
C GLN A 127 11.58 -22.96 3.38
N LEU A 128 11.50 -22.19 2.29
CA LEU A 128 10.24 -21.59 1.82
C LEU A 128 9.27 -22.65 1.25
N GLN A 129 9.77 -23.69 0.58
CA GLN A 129 8.97 -24.85 0.18
C GLN A 129 8.33 -25.54 1.39
N ARG A 130 9.12 -25.82 2.44
CA ARG A 130 8.59 -26.38 3.70
C ARG A 130 7.54 -25.44 4.32
N ALA A 131 7.83 -24.14 4.41
CA ALA A 131 6.88 -23.15 4.93
C ALA A 131 5.55 -23.18 4.15
N SER A 132 5.57 -23.36 2.83
CA SER A 132 4.36 -23.41 1.99
C SER A 132 3.46 -24.64 2.22
N THR A 133 3.97 -25.68 2.90
CA THR A 133 3.18 -26.88 3.27
C THR A 133 2.53 -26.78 4.67
N LEU A 134 2.85 -25.76 5.45
CA LEU A 134 2.32 -25.57 6.81
C LEU A 134 0.94 -24.90 6.82
N HIS A 135 0.22 -25.00 7.94
CA HIS A 135 -1.00 -24.23 8.14
C HIS A 135 -0.69 -22.72 8.25
N ALA A 136 -1.61 -21.85 7.84
CA ALA A 136 -1.38 -20.42 7.70
C ALA A 136 -0.73 -19.71 8.93
N PRO A 137 -1.08 -20.01 10.20
CA PRO A 137 -0.42 -19.39 11.35
C PRO A 137 1.06 -19.79 11.47
N GLU A 138 1.39 -21.04 11.17
CA GLU A 138 2.75 -21.60 11.23
C GLU A 138 3.59 -21.11 10.04
N HIS A 139 2.99 -21.07 8.84
CA HIS A 139 3.57 -20.45 7.64
C HIS A 139 3.96 -18.99 7.92
N ASN A 140 3.01 -18.18 8.42
CA ASN A 140 3.24 -16.77 8.72
C ASN A 140 4.34 -16.59 9.79
N SER A 141 4.33 -17.41 10.84
CA SER A 141 5.37 -17.39 11.90
C SER A 141 6.76 -17.75 11.35
N MET A 142 6.86 -18.78 10.50
CA MET A 142 8.12 -19.20 9.88
C MET A 142 8.65 -18.15 8.90
N VAL A 143 7.79 -17.58 8.05
CA VAL A 143 8.17 -16.50 7.11
C VAL A 143 8.59 -15.23 7.86
N ALA A 144 7.87 -14.83 8.92
CA ALA A 144 8.26 -13.71 9.77
C ALA A 144 9.60 -13.95 10.48
N THR A 145 9.87 -15.18 10.93
CA THR A 145 11.16 -15.56 11.54
C THR A 145 12.31 -15.51 10.53
N ILE A 146 12.09 -15.96 9.28
CA ILE A 146 13.08 -15.87 8.19
C ILE A 146 13.36 -14.40 7.85
N LEU A 147 12.33 -13.57 7.73
CA LEU A 147 12.45 -12.13 7.48
C LEU A 147 13.22 -11.43 8.62
N HIS A 148 12.85 -11.65 9.87
CA HIS A 148 13.54 -11.09 11.03
C HIS A 148 15.02 -11.51 11.06
N SER A 149 15.32 -12.81 10.86
CA SER A 149 16.69 -13.35 10.82
C SER A 149 17.55 -12.76 9.69
N ARG A 150 16.94 -12.35 8.57
CA ARG A 150 17.62 -11.63 7.47
C ARG A 150 17.78 -10.14 7.77
N TYR A 151 16.72 -9.47 8.21
CA TYR A 151 16.68 -8.03 8.48
C TYR A 151 17.62 -7.60 9.62
N MET A 152 17.82 -8.48 10.62
CA MET A 152 18.82 -8.30 11.68
C MET A 152 20.28 -8.49 11.21
N ARG A 153 20.51 -9.01 9.99
CA ARG A 153 21.84 -9.15 9.36
C ARG A 153 22.08 -8.16 8.23
N MET A 154 21.06 -7.39 7.85
CA MET A 154 21.25 -6.27 6.94
C MET A 154 22.09 -5.23 7.67
N GLU A 155 23.20 -4.83 7.06
CA GLU A 155 24.00 -3.66 7.42
C GLU A 155 23.83 -2.65 6.27
N PHE A 156 23.97 -1.35 6.53
CA PHE A 156 23.93 -0.36 5.45
C PHE A 156 25.22 -0.46 4.63
N ASP A 157 25.12 -0.50 3.28
CA ASP A 157 26.28 -0.60 2.39
C ASP A 157 26.85 0.80 2.08
N PRO A 158 28.06 1.16 2.59
CA PRO A 158 28.63 2.49 2.35
C PRO A 158 29.02 2.73 0.89
N VAL A 159 29.13 1.69 0.06
CA VAL A 159 29.38 1.82 -1.38
C VAL A 159 28.17 2.43 -2.12
N MET A 160 26.99 2.41 -1.50
CA MET A 160 25.80 3.05 -2.04
C MET A 160 25.83 4.58 -1.89
N MET A 161 26.64 5.16 -1.00
CA MET A 161 26.66 6.60 -0.71
C MET A 161 27.25 7.43 -1.85
N ASP A 162 26.63 8.58 -2.13
CA ASP A 162 27.09 9.53 -3.17
C ASP A 162 28.40 10.25 -2.79
N ASP A 163 28.59 10.59 -1.50
CA ASP A 163 29.82 11.20 -0.99
C ASP A 163 30.53 10.25 0.00
N PHE A 164 31.60 9.61 -0.48
CA PHE A 164 32.46 8.71 0.29
C PHE A 164 33.28 9.40 1.40
N THR A 165 33.17 10.72 1.57
CA THR A 165 33.78 11.49 2.67
C THR A 165 32.82 11.75 3.82
N GLU A 166 31.51 11.61 3.61
CA GLU A 166 30.52 11.65 4.68
C GLU A 166 30.68 10.45 5.64
N GLN A 167 30.36 10.66 6.91
CA GLN A 167 30.32 9.59 7.91
C GLN A 167 28.90 9.38 8.42
N ILE A 168 28.50 8.11 8.53
CA ILE A 168 27.20 7.71 9.08
C ILE A 168 27.20 8.00 10.59
N VAL A 169 26.44 9.03 10.98
CA VAL A 169 26.22 9.44 12.38
C VAL A 169 25.24 8.48 13.06
N CYS A 170 24.27 7.96 12.31
CA CYS A 170 23.25 7.07 12.83
C CYS A 170 22.81 6.06 11.77
N GLU A 171 22.88 4.75 12.08
CA GLU A 171 22.21 3.71 11.31
C GLU A 171 21.05 3.12 12.13
N LEU A 172 19.88 2.96 11.52
CA LEU A 172 18.66 2.43 12.13
C LEU A 172 17.85 1.59 11.13
N GLN A 173 16.93 0.78 11.67
CA GLN A 173 15.92 0.05 10.89
C GLN A 173 14.65 0.90 10.75
N ALA A 174 14.12 1.03 9.54
CA ALA A 174 12.92 1.81 9.25
C ALA A 174 12.09 1.18 8.12
N GLU A 175 10.79 1.48 8.10
CA GLU A 175 9.95 1.24 6.93
C GLU A 175 9.61 2.58 6.26
N LYS A 176 9.92 2.71 4.96
CA LYS A 176 9.40 3.77 4.10
C LYS A 176 7.99 3.37 3.65
N ILE A 177 7.01 4.26 3.84
CA ILE A 177 5.64 4.04 3.37
C ILE A 177 5.38 4.84 2.08
N SER A 178 5.12 4.10 1.01
CA SER A 178 4.60 4.60 -0.27
C SER A 178 3.09 4.27 -0.36
N PRO A 179 2.27 5.04 -1.13
CA PRO A 179 0.81 4.88 -1.17
C PRO A 179 0.25 3.46 -1.40
N LEU A 180 1.02 2.56 -2.05
CA LEU A 180 0.60 1.18 -2.33
C LEU A 180 1.53 0.11 -1.73
N VAL A 181 2.67 0.49 -1.14
CA VAL A 181 3.77 -0.43 -0.79
C VAL A 181 4.51 0.08 0.45
N ARG A 182 4.86 -0.84 1.36
CA ARG A 182 5.79 -0.56 2.47
C ARG A 182 7.14 -1.21 2.16
N HIS A 183 8.20 -0.42 2.22
CA HIS A 183 9.56 -0.82 1.91
C HIS A 183 10.31 -0.87 3.24
N GLN A 184 10.61 -2.07 3.75
CA GLN A 184 11.50 -2.24 4.90
C GLN A 184 12.94 -1.95 4.46
N GLY A 185 13.81 -1.42 5.32
CA GLY A 185 15.18 -1.09 4.95
C GLY A 185 16.05 -0.53 6.08
N LYS A 186 17.28 -0.16 5.73
CA LYS A 186 18.18 0.61 6.61
C LYS A 186 18.12 2.09 6.27
N LEU A 187 17.99 2.90 7.31
CA LEU A 187 18.16 4.34 7.28
C LEU A 187 19.57 4.65 7.79
N ALA A 188 20.36 5.37 6.99
CA ALA A 188 21.62 5.96 7.41
C ALA A 188 21.49 7.49 7.38
N LEU A 189 21.97 8.15 8.43
CA LEU A 189 22.00 9.61 8.55
C LEU A 189 23.44 10.08 8.57
N THR A 190 23.76 11.07 7.75
CA THR A 190 25.01 11.85 7.79
C THR A 190 24.68 13.30 8.20
N PRO A 191 25.67 14.18 8.42
CA PRO A 191 25.43 15.59 8.79
C PRO A 191 24.73 16.43 7.70
N THR A 192 24.57 15.86 6.51
CA THR A 192 24.19 16.54 5.26
C THR A 192 23.09 15.83 4.51
N THR A 193 22.98 14.50 4.65
CA THR A 193 22.17 13.66 3.76
C THR A 193 21.41 12.57 4.54
N ILE A 194 20.15 12.34 4.17
CA ILE A 194 19.37 11.17 4.62
C ILE A 194 19.42 10.13 3.51
N TYR A 195 19.86 8.93 3.87
CA TYR A 195 20.02 7.78 2.99
C TYR A 195 19.06 6.66 3.38
N PHE A 196 18.21 6.21 2.45
CA PHE A 196 17.41 5.00 2.64
C PHE A 196 17.86 3.90 1.67
N GLN A 197 18.25 2.76 2.23
CA GLN A 197 18.55 1.53 1.50
C GLN A 197 17.41 0.52 1.72
N PRO A 198 16.59 0.20 0.71
CA PRO A 198 15.59 -0.86 0.80
C PRO A 198 16.24 -2.22 1.12
N PHE A 199 15.55 -3.04 1.92
CA PHE A 199 15.88 -4.46 2.15
C PHE A 199 15.72 -5.30 0.87
N SER A 200 14.98 -4.79 -0.11
CA SER A 200 14.57 -5.48 -1.33
C SER A 200 14.98 -4.72 -2.59
N ASN A 201 15.85 -5.34 -3.40
CA ASN A 201 16.36 -4.83 -4.69
C ASN A 201 15.30 -4.81 -5.83
N VAL A 202 14.08 -4.31 -5.57
CA VAL A 202 13.07 -4.02 -6.62
C VAL A 202 13.30 -2.62 -7.16
N GLU A 203 13.52 -1.66 -6.26
CA GLU A 203 13.97 -0.33 -6.59
C GLU A 203 15.51 -0.35 -6.55
N ASN A 204 16.14 -0.33 -7.72
CA ASN A 204 17.60 -0.20 -7.82
C ASN A 204 17.99 1.26 -7.58
N GLY A 205 17.95 1.68 -6.32
CA GLY A 205 18.28 3.03 -5.90
C GLY A 205 18.55 3.11 -4.41
N LEU A 206 19.66 3.78 -4.07
CA LEU A 206 19.73 4.57 -2.85
C LEU A 206 18.77 5.75 -3.04
N GLU A 207 17.90 6.02 -2.07
CA GLU A 207 17.11 7.26 -2.09
C GLU A 207 17.79 8.32 -1.23
N ILE A 208 18.05 9.47 -1.87
CA ILE A 208 18.79 10.61 -1.34
C ILE A 208 17.80 11.75 -1.12
N TYR A 209 17.66 12.16 0.13
CA TYR A 209 16.80 13.29 0.50
C TYR A 209 17.70 14.46 0.91
N SER A 210 17.87 15.41 0.00
CA SER A 210 18.66 16.62 0.19
C SER A 210 17.97 17.81 -0.49
N ALA A 211 17.97 18.97 0.17
CA ALA A 211 16.98 20.04 0.00
C ALA A 211 17.12 20.92 -1.26
N VAL A 212 17.87 20.49 -2.29
CA VAL A 212 18.25 21.34 -3.43
C VAL A 212 17.75 20.82 -4.78
N ASP A 213 17.90 19.52 -5.08
CA ASP A 213 17.64 18.96 -6.43
C ASP A 213 16.88 17.61 -6.44
N SER A 214 16.32 17.14 -5.32
CA SER A 214 15.61 15.84 -5.28
C SER A 214 14.15 15.92 -5.74
N ASP A 215 13.76 15.08 -6.72
CA ASP A 215 12.36 14.91 -7.18
C ASP A 215 11.37 14.49 -6.08
N ILE A 216 11.86 13.96 -4.95
CA ILE A 216 11.04 13.42 -3.85
C ILE A 216 10.95 14.43 -2.70
N VAL A 217 9.93 15.30 -2.75
CA VAL A 217 9.74 16.41 -1.80
C VAL A 217 9.46 15.96 -0.36
N HIS A 218 8.89 14.76 -0.16
CA HIS A 218 8.52 14.25 1.17
C HIS A 218 8.79 12.74 1.32
N ILE A 219 9.39 12.35 2.44
CA ILE A 219 9.51 10.96 2.89
C ILE A 219 8.53 10.70 4.05
N TYR A 220 7.98 9.49 4.15
CA TYR A 220 7.23 9.03 5.32
C TYR A 220 7.89 7.77 5.88
N LEU A 221 8.52 7.90 7.05
CA LEU A 221 9.22 6.82 7.75
C LEU A 221 8.45 6.38 8.98
N THR A 222 8.36 5.06 9.19
CA THR A 222 7.91 4.47 10.44
C THR A 222 9.01 3.64 11.09
N PHE A 223 9.19 3.84 12.38
CA PHE A 223 10.17 3.16 13.23
C PHE A 223 9.49 2.10 14.11
N LYS A 224 10.28 1.14 14.60
CA LYS A 224 9.77 0.03 15.42
C LYS A 224 9.32 0.48 16.82
N ASP A 225 10.09 1.36 17.45
CA ASP A 225 9.86 1.88 18.79
C ASP A 225 10.09 3.40 18.82
N GLU A 226 9.47 4.10 19.79
CA GLU A 226 9.58 5.56 19.91
C GLU A 226 11.01 6.07 20.10
N TYR A 227 11.85 5.27 20.78
CA TYR A 227 13.27 5.58 20.99
C TYR A 227 14.05 5.76 19.67
N ASP A 228 13.76 4.94 18.65
CA ASP A 228 14.45 5.05 17.36
C ASP A 228 13.95 6.27 16.57
N ARG A 229 12.65 6.58 16.64
CA ARG A 229 12.06 7.82 16.10
C ARG A 229 12.72 9.05 16.71
N ASP A 230 12.79 9.11 18.03
CA ASP A 230 13.31 10.28 18.76
C ASP A 230 14.83 10.42 18.57
N LYS A 231 15.56 9.30 18.43
CA LYS A 231 16.97 9.29 18.04
C LYS A 231 17.18 9.88 16.64
N VAL A 232 16.33 9.57 15.66
CA VAL A 232 16.35 10.23 14.34
C VAL A 232 16.04 11.71 14.46
N TYR A 233 14.98 12.07 15.20
CA TYR A 233 14.57 13.46 15.38
C TYR A 233 15.70 14.32 15.95
N ASN A 234 16.36 13.87 17.01
CA ASN A 234 17.47 14.59 17.65
C ASN A 234 18.67 14.76 16.70
N VAL A 235 19.04 13.71 15.94
CA VAL A 235 20.12 13.81 14.95
C VAL A 235 19.77 14.81 13.83
N LEU A 236 18.50 14.89 13.42
CA LEU A 236 18.04 15.87 12.45
C LEU A 236 17.97 17.30 13.03
N GLU A 237 17.58 17.47 14.29
CA GLU A 237 17.57 18.79 14.97
C GLU A 237 18.99 19.33 15.23
N GLU A 238 19.98 18.46 15.46
CA GLU A 238 21.40 18.83 15.56
C GLU A 238 22.09 19.04 14.18
N SER A 239 21.44 18.69 13.05
CA SER A 239 22.07 18.72 11.72
C SER A 239 22.04 20.12 11.10
N PRO A 240 23.20 20.66 10.65
CA PRO A 240 23.35 22.09 10.34
C PRO A 240 22.55 22.59 9.13
N ASN A 241 22.04 21.69 8.28
CA ASN A 241 21.28 22.01 7.06
C ASN A 241 19.77 21.71 7.18
N VAL A 242 19.30 21.24 8.34
CA VAL A 242 17.89 20.89 8.57
C VAL A 242 17.15 22.09 9.16
N ASN A 243 16.04 22.48 8.56
CA ASN A 243 15.12 23.48 9.10
C ASN A 243 13.80 22.82 9.48
N LEU A 244 13.55 22.64 10.78
CA LEU A 244 12.35 21.98 11.29
C LEU A 244 11.18 22.98 11.38
N GLU A 245 10.23 22.89 10.45
CA GLU A 245 8.98 23.66 10.52
C GLU A 245 8.09 23.16 11.67
N ARG A 246 8.08 23.91 12.78
CA ARG A 246 7.27 23.60 13.97
C ARG A 246 5.86 24.16 13.82
N VAL A 247 4.95 23.37 13.27
CA VAL A 247 3.53 23.71 13.17
C VAL A 247 2.88 23.71 14.56
N HIS A 248 2.64 24.90 15.13
CA HIS A 248 1.93 25.05 16.40
C HIS A 248 0.41 24.96 16.17
N THR A 249 -0.21 23.85 16.57
CA THR A 249 -1.65 23.58 16.40
C THR A 249 -2.55 24.67 16.99
N ASP A 250 -2.17 25.25 18.12
CA ASP A 250 -2.92 26.34 18.78
C ASP A 250 -2.89 27.62 17.93
N GLU A 251 -1.75 27.93 17.30
CA GLU A 251 -1.62 29.08 16.39
C GLU A 251 -2.39 28.86 15.10
N MET A 252 -2.38 27.63 14.54
CA MET A 252 -3.19 27.27 13.38
C MET A 252 -4.69 27.38 13.67
N THR A 253 -5.12 26.95 14.86
CA THR A 253 -6.52 27.09 15.32
C THR A 253 -6.93 28.55 15.42
N LEU A 254 -6.05 29.40 15.96
CA LEU A 254 -6.28 30.85 16.05
C LEU A 254 -6.29 31.52 14.66
N GLN A 255 -5.43 31.11 13.73
CA GLN A 255 -5.39 31.63 12.36
C GLN A 255 -6.64 31.23 11.56
N TRP A 256 -7.12 29.99 11.72
CA TRP A 256 -8.39 29.53 11.15
C TRP A 256 -9.59 30.32 11.71
N GLN A 257 -9.67 30.52 13.04
CA GLN A 257 -10.72 31.33 13.67
C GLN A 257 -10.74 32.80 13.20
N ASN A 258 -9.59 33.36 12.83
CA ASN A 258 -9.46 34.71 12.27
C ASN A 258 -9.65 34.77 10.74
N GLY A 259 -9.93 33.63 10.07
CA GLY A 259 -10.10 33.57 8.61
C GLY A 259 -8.81 33.75 7.80
N ILE A 260 -7.65 33.55 8.43
CA ILE A 260 -6.33 33.60 7.76
C ILE A 260 -6.05 32.26 7.05
N VAL A 261 -6.53 31.16 7.61
CA VAL A 261 -6.45 29.79 7.07
C VAL A 261 -7.84 29.32 6.64
N SER A 262 -7.98 28.67 5.49
CA SER A 262 -9.27 28.19 4.97
C SER A 262 -9.76 26.92 5.69
N ASN A 263 -11.05 26.58 5.54
CA ASN A 263 -11.60 25.33 6.07
C ASN A 263 -10.89 24.11 5.44
N TYR A 264 -10.58 24.17 4.14
CA TYR A 264 -9.81 23.13 3.44
C TYR A 264 -8.39 22.95 4.00
N ASP A 265 -7.66 24.04 4.19
CA ASP A 265 -6.26 23.99 4.62
C ASP A 265 -6.15 23.53 6.09
N TYR A 266 -7.05 24.02 6.96
CA TYR A 266 -7.15 23.57 8.36
C TYR A 266 -7.47 22.08 8.47
N LEU A 267 -8.30 21.53 7.57
CA LEU A 267 -8.59 20.09 7.51
C LEU A 267 -7.43 19.24 6.94
N ILE A 268 -6.55 19.80 6.11
CA ILE A 268 -5.34 19.10 5.65
C ILE A 268 -4.32 18.93 6.79
N LEU A 269 -4.23 19.91 7.69
CA LEU A 269 -3.27 19.93 8.80
C LEU A 269 -3.62 18.98 9.96
N ALA A 270 -4.78 18.32 9.91
CA ALA A 270 -5.18 17.32 10.90
C ALA A 270 -4.42 16.00 10.70
N ASP A 271 -3.23 15.87 11.30
CA ASP A 271 -2.35 14.69 11.47
C ASP A 271 -2.75 13.40 10.70
N ARG A 272 -2.65 13.46 9.37
CA ARG A 272 -3.02 12.40 8.43
C ARG A 272 -2.13 12.43 7.21
N SER A 273 -1.73 11.25 6.73
CA SER A 273 -0.75 11.10 5.65
C SER A 273 -1.42 10.69 4.34
N LYS A 274 -1.10 11.38 3.24
CA LYS A 274 -1.47 10.94 1.89
C LYS A 274 -0.71 9.68 1.46
N ASN A 275 0.39 9.35 2.14
CA ASN A 275 1.26 8.22 1.82
C ASN A 275 0.82 6.90 2.50
N ASP A 276 0.04 6.95 3.58
CA ASP A 276 -0.57 5.78 4.21
C ASP A 276 -2.09 5.79 3.98
N LEU A 277 -2.58 4.93 3.09
CA LEU A 277 -4.02 4.82 2.79
C LEU A 277 -4.87 4.44 4.01
N THR A 278 -4.29 3.83 5.05
CA THR A 278 -5.00 3.55 6.32
C THR A 278 -5.17 4.78 7.21
N GLN A 279 -4.44 5.85 6.90
CA GLN A 279 -4.42 7.13 7.62
C GLN A 279 -4.63 8.32 6.69
N TYR A 280 -5.36 8.11 5.58
CA TYR A 280 -5.63 9.13 4.58
C TYR A 280 -6.47 10.29 5.15
N PRO A 281 -6.22 11.56 4.75
CA PRO A 281 -6.99 12.71 5.23
C PRO A 281 -8.50 12.56 5.06
N ILE A 282 -9.24 12.71 6.16
CA ILE A 282 -10.70 12.55 6.21
C ILE A 282 -11.35 13.93 6.05
N PHE A 283 -12.31 14.04 5.15
CA PHE A 283 -13.10 15.26 4.94
C PHE A 283 -14.60 15.01 5.23
N PRO A 284 -15.34 16.02 5.70
CA PRO A 284 -16.78 15.95 5.84
C PRO A 284 -17.45 15.89 4.46
N TRP A 285 -18.53 15.11 4.34
CA TRP A 285 -19.54 15.40 3.33
C TRP A 285 -20.19 16.74 3.69
N ILE A 286 -20.19 17.71 2.78
CA ILE A 286 -20.75 19.05 3.02
C ILE A 286 -22.16 19.18 2.44
N VAL A 287 -22.32 18.82 1.17
CA VAL A 287 -23.60 18.95 0.44
C VAL A 287 -24.50 17.75 0.75
N ALA A 288 -25.80 18.01 0.91
CA ALA A 288 -26.84 16.99 1.03
C ALA A 288 -27.72 16.88 -0.23
N ASP A 289 -27.86 17.96 -1.01
CA ASP A 289 -28.65 17.97 -2.24
C ASP A 289 -27.82 17.52 -3.46
N TYR A 290 -28.14 16.32 -3.96
CA TYR A 290 -27.62 15.77 -5.21
C TYR A 290 -28.73 15.53 -6.25
N VAL A 291 -29.90 16.16 -6.08
CA VAL A 291 -31.11 15.91 -6.86
C VAL A 291 -31.53 17.14 -7.68
N SER A 292 -31.44 18.35 -7.12
CA SER A 292 -31.89 19.59 -7.76
C SER A 292 -31.04 20.02 -8.97
N ASP A 293 -31.65 20.74 -9.92
CA ASP A 293 -30.98 21.33 -11.09
C ASP A 293 -30.01 22.48 -10.72
N LYS A 294 -30.12 23.02 -9.50
CA LYS A 294 -29.25 24.08 -8.96
C LYS A 294 -28.98 23.85 -7.49
N LEU A 295 -27.70 23.85 -7.11
CA LEU A 295 -27.27 23.86 -5.71
C LEU A 295 -27.41 25.28 -5.14
N ASP A 296 -28.09 25.41 -4.00
CA ASP A 296 -28.41 26.70 -3.38
C ASP A 296 -27.77 26.80 -1.98
N LEU A 297 -26.56 27.35 -1.94
CA LEU A 297 -25.76 27.50 -0.71
C LEU A 297 -26.34 28.51 0.30
N THR A 298 -27.50 29.12 0.03
CA THR A 298 -28.23 29.93 1.01
C THR A 298 -29.19 29.12 1.89
N LYS A 299 -29.52 27.88 1.49
CA LYS A 299 -30.46 27.00 2.20
C LYS A 299 -29.73 26.04 3.14
N PRO A 300 -30.05 26.02 4.45
CA PRO A 300 -29.54 25.01 5.39
C PRO A 300 -29.82 23.57 4.93
N GLU A 301 -30.95 23.34 4.24
CA GLU A 301 -31.36 22.02 3.71
C GLU A 301 -30.42 21.47 2.62
N SER A 302 -29.67 22.32 1.92
CA SER A 302 -28.68 21.88 0.94
C SER A 302 -27.37 21.39 1.58
N PHE A 303 -27.19 21.60 2.88
CA PHE A 303 -26.04 21.15 3.66
C PHE A 303 -26.37 19.92 4.52
N ARG A 304 -25.35 19.10 4.77
CA ARG A 304 -25.39 18.01 5.75
C ARG A 304 -25.30 18.60 7.17
N ASP A 305 -26.11 18.08 8.09
CA ASP A 305 -25.95 18.38 9.53
C ASP A 305 -24.59 17.88 10.03
N LEU A 306 -23.64 18.78 10.24
CA LEU A 306 -22.27 18.48 10.66
C LEU A 306 -22.15 17.99 12.10
N SER A 307 -23.19 18.18 12.94
CA SER A 307 -23.18 17.76 14.35
C SER A 307 -23.35 16.24 14.56
N LYS A 308 -23.60 15.48 13.48
CA LYS A 308 -23.92 14.03 13.54
C LYS A 308 -22.99 13.17 12.67
N PRO A 309 -22.66 11.93 13.07
CA PRO A 309 -22.03 10.97 12.16
C PRO A 309 -23.02 10.50 11.08
N MET A 310 -22.55 10.02 9.92
CA MET A 310 -23.45 9.69 8.79
C MET A 310 -24.45 8.57 9.09
N GLY A 311 -24.11 7.63 9.98
CA GLY A 311 -25.05 6.62 10.46
C GLY A 311 -26.25 7.19 11.23
N ALA A 312 -26.13 8.41 11.77
CA ALA A 312 -27.15 9.08 12.57
C ALA A 312 -27.98 10.14 11.79
N LEU A 313 -27.68 10.36 10.50
CA LEU A 313 -28.47 11.25 9.63
C LEU A 313 -29.82 10.64 9.23
N ASN A 314 -29.88 9.31 9.13
CA ASN A 314 -31.09 8.56 8.79
C ASN A 314 -31.68 7.92 10.05
N LEU A 315 -32.89 8.33 10.43
CA LEU A 315 -33.54 7.92 11.69
C LEU A 315 -33.78 6.40 11.74
N ASP A 316 -34.31 5.80 10.67
CA ASP A 316 -34.56 4.35 10.54
C ASP A 316 -33.29 3.50 10.70
N ARG A 317 -32.11 4.10 10.46
CA ARG A 317 -30.81 3.45 10.64
C ARG A 317 -30.22 3.75 12.01
N LEU A 318 -30.42 4.95 12.54
CA LEU A 318 -30.03 5.33 13.89
C LEU A 318 -30.74 4.47 14.94
N GLU A 319 -32.01 4.13 14.73
CA GLU A 319 -32.74 3.19 15.60
C GLU A 319 -32.10 1.81 15.57
N LYS A 320 -31.87 1.23 14.39
CA LYS A 320 -31.20 -0.08 14.23
C LYS A 320 -29.76 -0.11 14.77
N LEU A 321 -29.05 1.02 14.71
CA LEU A 321 -27.72 1.16 15.31
C LEU A 321 -27.80 1.20 16.85
N LYS A 322 -28.82 1.85 17.43
CA LYS A 322 -29.07 1.86 18.88
C LYS A 322 -29.54 0.49 19.38
N GLU A 323 -30.43 -0.18 18.67
CA GLU A 323 -30.82 -1.58 18.95
C GLU A 323 -29.58 -2.47 18.99
N ARG A 324 -28.77 -2.46 17.92
CA ARG A 324 -27.54 -3.24 17.83
C ARG A 324 -26.51 -2.88 18.92
N TYR A 325 -26.42 -1.61 19.33
CA TYR A 325 -25.55 -1.19 20.43
C TYR A 325 -26.04 -1.78 21.77
N ASN A 326 -27.34 -1.72 22.05
CA ASN A 326 -27.93 -2.30 23.26
C ASN A 326 -27.84 -3.84 23.29
N GLU A 327 -27.82 -4.50 22.13
CA GLU A 327 -27.60 -5.95 22.00
C GLU A 327 -26.12 -6.36 22.19
N MET A 328 -25.16 -5.43 22.08
CA MET A 328 -23.74 -5.73 22.28
C MET A 328 -23.41 -5.87 23.78
N CYS A 329 -23.43 -7.11 24.27
CA CYS A 329 -22.78 -7.47 25.53
C CYS A 329 -21.33 -6.93 25.59
N ASN A 330 -20.94 -6.44 26.77
CA ASN A 330 -19.65 -5.77 27.07
C ASN A 330 -18.44 -6.31 26.26
N PRO A 331 -17.58 -5.41 25.73
CA PRO A 331 -16.58 -5.76 24.73
C PRO A 331 -15.59 -6.82 25.24
N LYS A 332 -15.64 -8.00 24.60
CA LYS A 332 -14.63 -9.06 24.79
C LYS A 332 -13.28 -8.53 24.31
N LYS A 333 -12.25 -8.59 25.17
CA LYS A 333 -10.91 -7.97 25.01
C LYS A 333 -10.02 -8.53 23.87
N TYR A 334 -10.57 -8.88 22.71
CA TYR A 334 -9.81 -9.51 21.61
C TYR A 334 -10.20 -8.95 20.21
N PRO A 335 -9.87 -7.69 19.89
CA PRO A 335 -10.12 -7.10 18.56
C PRO A 335 -9.31 -7.79 17.44
N GLN A 336 -8.24 -8.51 17.78
CA GLN A 336 -7.35 -9.24 16.87
C GLN A 336 -8.01 -10.28 15.95
N TYR A 337 -9.29 -10.63 16.17
CA TYR A 337 -10.03 -11.59 15.33
C TYR A 337 -10.89 -10.95 14.23
N MET A 338 -10.95 -9.61 14.12
CA MET A 338 -11.74 -8.91 13.08
C MET A 338 -10.93 -8.57 11.80
N LEU A 339 -9.62 -8.87 11.75
CA LEU A 339 -8.70 -8.45 10.69
C LEU A 339 -8.47 -9.46 9.54
N CYS A 340 -9.33 -10.49 9.43
CA CYS A 340 -9.24 -11.53 8.39
C CYS A 340 -10.49 -11.62 7.50
N LEU A 341 -11.09 -10.48 7.13
CA LEU A 341 -12.37 -10.40 6.41
C LEU A 341 -12.29 -9.78 5.00
N GLN A 342 -11.39 -10.30 4.16
CA GLN A 342 -11.52 -10.29 2.69
C GLN A 342 -10.53 -11.30 2.07
N ASN A 343 -10.95 -12.57 1.96
CA ASN A 343 -10.11 -13.69 1.47
C ASN A 343 -9.88 -13.64 -0.04
N GLY A 344 -9.09 -12.67 -0.53
CA GLY A 344 -8.52 -12.66 -1.88
C GLY A 344 -9.54 -12.73 -3.03
N ARG A 345 -10.71 -12.11 -2.86
CA ARG A 345 -11.77 -12.04 -3.88
C ARG A 345 -12.27 -10.61 -4.04
N PHE A 346 -12.50 -10.21 -5.28
CA PHE A 346 -13.18 -8.96 -5.64
C PHE A 346 -14.62 -8.95 -5.10
N ASP A 347 -15.16 -7.75 -4.89
CA ASP A 347 -16.53 -7.57 -4.39
C ASP A 347 -17.57 -7.46 -5.52
N HIS A 348 -18.86 -7.42 -5.16
CA HIS A 348 -19.96 -7.36 -6.13
C HIS A 348 -20.00 -6.01 -6.88
N PRO A 349 -20.19 -5.98 -8.21
CA PRO A 349 -20.15 -4.75 -9.01
C PRO A 349 -21.20 -3.69 -8.62
N ASP A 350 -22.28 -4.07 -7.95
CA ASP A 350 -23.29 -3.11 -7.44
C ASP A 350 -22.82 -2.27 -6.24
N ARG A 351 -21.64 -2.56 -5.65
CA ARG A 351 -21.05 -1.80 -4.52
C ARG A 351 -20.03 -0.74 -4.96
N MET A 352 -20.05 -0.38 -6.24
CA MET A 352 -19.05 0.49 -6.85
C MET A 352 -19.40 1.98 -6.81
N PHE A 353 -18.37 2.83 -6.88
CA PHE A 353 -18.47 4.28 -6.93
C PHE A 353 -18.89 4.77 -8.32
N ASN A 354 -20.16 4.57 -8.68
CA ASN A 354 -20.68 4.83 -10.02
C ASN A 354 -21.38 6.20 -10.16
N SER A 355 -21.76 6.82 -9.03
CA SER A 355 -22.62 8.00 -8.96
C SER A 355 -22.47 8.67 -7.59
N VAL A 356 -22.28 9.99 -7.55
CA VAL A 356 -22.14 10.74 -6.30
C VAL A 356 -23.41 10.64 -5.45
N ARG A 357 -24.57 10.73 -6.10
CA ARG A 357 -25.90 10.63 -5.49
C ARG A 357 -26.10 9.27 -4.83
N ASP A 358 -25.75 8.19 -5.53
CA ASP A 358 -26.02 6.84 -5.05
C ASP A 358 -25.02 6.41 -3.99
N VAL A 359 -23.78 6.91 -4.05
CA VAL A 359 -22.81 6.77 -2.96
C VAL A 359 -23.27 7.53 -1.71
N TYR A 360 -23.77 8.76 -1.82
CA TYR A 360 -24.34 9.48 -0.67
C TYR A 360 -25.54 8.72 -0.07
N ASN A 361 -26.44 8.21 -0.90
CA ASN A 361 -27.56 7.36 -0.47
C ASN A 361 -27.10 6.05 0.19
N ASN A 362 -26.04 5.40 -0.32
CA ASN A 362 -25.46 4.20 0.31
C ASN A 362 -24.77 4.54 1.63
N CYS A 363 -24.03 5.66 1.73
CA CYS A 363 -23.47 6.15 2.98
C CYS A 363 -24.55 6.46 4.05
N LEU A 364 -25.80 6.75 3.64
CA LEU A 364 -26.96 6.91 4.52
C LEU A 364 -27.70 5.60 4.86
N ARG A 365 -27.73 4.62 3.95
CA ARG A 365 -28.62 3.42 4.05
C ARG A 365 -27.91 2.08 4.24
N ASN A 366 -26.70 1.93 3.71
CA ASN A 366 -25.95 0.66 3.70
C ASN A 366 -25.05 0.52 4.94
N MET A 367 -24.69 -0.71 5.30
CA MET A 367 -24.01 -1.01 6.58
C MET A 367 -22.50 -1.28 6.48
N SER A 368 -21.96 -1.44 5.27
CA SER A 368 -20.52 -1.66 4.99
C SER A 368 -20.25 -1.51 3.49
N ASP A 369 -19.23 -0.75 3.07
CA ASP A 369 -18.84 -0.57 1.66
C ASP A 369 -17.33 -0.22 1.51
N PHE A 370 -16.65 -0.82 0.52
CA PHE A 370 -15.30 -0.53 0.03
C PHE A 370 -15.20 -0.91 -1.48
N LYS A 371 -14.22 -0.38 -2.25
CA LYS A 371 -14.11 -0.49 -3.74
C LYS A 371 -13.07 -1.59 -4.16
N ILE A 372 -12.75 -1.98 -5.41
CA ILE A 372 -12.85 -1.48 -6.82
C ILE A 372 -13.12 -2.74 -7.73
N ASP A 373 -13.78 -2.72 -8.92
CA ASP A 373 -13.17 -2.58 -10.28
C ASP A 373 -14.20 -2.72 -11.45
N PHE A 374 -13.87 -2.20 -12.64
CA PHE A 374 -14.79 -1.79 -13.74
C PHE A 374 -15.45 -2.91 -14.57
N GLY A 375 -16.53 -3.50 -14.05
CA GLY A 375 -17.42 -4.42 -14.78
C GLY A 375 -18.53 -3.75 -15.63
N GLU A 376 -19.30 -4.57 -16.36
CA GLU A 376 -20.58 -4.16 -16.97
C GLU A 376 -21.75 -4.41 -15.99
N ARG A 377 -22.77 -3.54 -16.00
CA ARG A 377 -23.92 -3.67 -15.09
C ARG A 377 -24.91 -4.75 -15.50
N HIS A 378 -25.73 -5.21 -14.54
CA HIS A 378 -26.91 -6.03 -14.81
C HIS A 378 -27.98 -5.37 -15.71
N ASP A 379 -27.95 -4.04 -15.89
CA ASP A 379 -28.81 -3.31 -16.84
C ASP A 379 -28.22 -3.22 -18.27
N GLY A 380 -27.02 -3.76 -18.49
CA GLY A 380 -26.31 -3.73 -19.79
C GLY A 380 -25.57 -2.43 -20.09
N SER A 381 -25.60 -1.42 -19.21
CA SER A 381 -24.79 -0.22 -19.34
C SER A 381 -23.35 -0.45 -18.87
N LYS A 382 -22.40 0.16 -19.60
CA LYS A 382 -20.98 0.15 -19.24
C LYS A 382 -20.72 1.18 -18.14
N VAL A 383 -19.91 0.83 -17.15
CA VAL A 383 -19.37 1.80 -16.20
C VAL A 383 -18.28 2.60 -16.91
N SER A 384 -18.45 3.92 -16.99
CA SER A 384 -17.46 4.87 -17.51
C SER A 384 -17.31 6.05 -16.55
N ASP A 385 -17.61 7.28 -16.99
CA ASP A 385 -17.49 8.47 -16.16
C ASP A 385 -18.52 8.49 -15.01
N VAL A 386 -18.13 9.05 -13.87
CA VAL A 386 -18.99 9.14 -12.68
C VAL A 386 -20.19 10.03 -12.98
N ALA A 387 -21.40 9.54 -12.71
CA ALA A 387 -22.62 10.34 -12.88
C ALA A 387 -22.62 11.55 -11.93
N LEU A 388 -22.53 12.75 -12.50
CA LEU A 388 -22.55 14.02 -11.80
C LEU A 388 -23.99 14.44 -11.41
N PRO A 389 -24.16 15.26 -10.36
CA PRO A 389 -25.46 15.85 -10.03
C PRO A 389 -25.95 16.81 -11.14
N PRO A 390 -27.27 17.02 -11.33
CA PRO A 390 -27.80 17.91 -12.36
C PRO A 390 -27.30 19.36 -12.27
N TRP A 391 -26.93 19.81 -11.05
CA TRP A 391 -26.35 21.12 -10.81
C TRP A 391 -24.88 21.29 -11.22
N ALA A 392 -24.18 20.24 -11.67
CA ALA A 392 -22.77 20.28 -12.07
C ALA A 392 -22.60 19.99 -13.57
N THR A 393 -21.87 20.84 -14.30
CA THR A 393 -21.70 20.73 -15.75
C THR A 393 -20.41 20.02 -16.18
N SER A 394 -19.41 19.94 -15.30
CA SER A 394 -18.16 19.19 -15.50
C SER A 394 -17.61 18.70 -14.15
N PRO A 395 -16.62 17.78 -14.13
CA PRO A 395 -15.93 17.40 -12.90
C PRO A 395 -15.27 18.58 -12.19
N ASP A 396 -14.70 19.54 -12.92
CA ASP A 396 -14.08 20.74 -12.37
C ASP A 396 -15.12 21.67 -11.73
N ASP A 397 -16.27 21.86 -12.39
CA ASP A 397 -17.38 22.65 -11.86
C ASP A 397 -18.01 21.99 -10.63
N PHE A 398 -18.07 20.64 -10.58
CA PHE A 398 -18.46 19.87 -9.41
C PHE A 398 -17.48 20.09 -8.24
N VAL A 399 -16.18 19.89 -8.45
CA VAL A 399 -15.13 20.08 -7.42
C VAL A 399 -15.09 21.52 -6.93
N ARG A 400 -15.20 22.50 -7.84
CA ARG A 400 -15.27 23.93 -7.51
C ARG A 400 -16.49 24.22 -6.63
N LYS A 401 -17.69 23.75 -6.99
CA LYS A 401 -18.90 23.92 -6.17
C LYS A 401 -18.84 23.22 -4.81
N LEU A 402 -18.13 22.10 -4.69
CA LEU A 402 -17.85 21.49 -3.39
C LEU A 402 -16.89 22.34 -2.55
N ARG A 403 -15.89 22.99 -3.16
CA ARG A 403 -15.01 23.94 -2.44
C ARG A 403 -15.76 25.21 -2.03
N ASP A 404 -16.58 25.78 -2.93
CA ASP A 404 -17.48 26.91 -2.63
C ASP A 404 -18.42 26.59 -1.45
N ALA A 405 -18.88 25.33 -1.35
CA ALA A 405 -19.70 24.87 -0.23
C ALA A 405 -18.89 24.65 1.06
N LEU A 406 -17.68 24.10 0.98
CA LEU A 406 -16.78 23.88 2.12
C LEU A 406 -16.33 25.20 2.78
N GLU A 407 -16.05 26.22 1.98
CA GLU A 407 -15.67 27.56 2.46
C GLU A 407 -16.88 28.47 2.75
N SER A 408 -18.11 27.93 2.72
CA SER A 408 -19.32 28.70 2.99
C SER A 408 -19.44 29.07 4.48
N GLU A 409 -20.06 30.23 4.76
CA GLU A 409 -20.29 30.69 6.14
C GLU A 409 -21.10 29.67 6.98
N TYR A 410 -22.01 28.91 6.36
CA TYR A 410 -22.72 27.84 7.05
C TYR A 410 -21.76 26.76 7.56
N VAL A 411 -20.79 26.33 6.74
CA VAL A 411 -19.81 25.32 7.15
C VAL A 411 -18.85 25.90 8.18
N SER A 412 -18.27 27.09 7.97
CA SER A 412 -17.35 27.71 8.94
C SER A 412 -17.96 27.84 10.34
N ARG A 413 -19.27 28.15 10.43
CA ARG A 413 -20.01 28.22 11.70
C ARG A 413 -20.26 26.86 12.39
N HIS A 414 -20.16 25.73 11.68
CA HIS A 414 -20.52 24.40 12.20
C HIS A 414 -19.42 23.33 12.09
N LEU A 415 -18.30 23.60 11.41
CA LEU A 415 -17.24 22.61 11.14
C LEU A 415 -16.61 22.05 12.43
N HIS A 416 -16.50 22.88 13.47
CA HIS A 416 -16.04 22.44 14.80
C HIS A 416 -16.89 21.29 15.39
N LEU A 417 -18.20 21.27 15.13
CA LEU A 417 -19.11 20.21 15.60
C LEU A 417 -18.83 18.86 14.93
N TRP A 418 -18.22 18.85 13.74
CA TRP A 418 -17.77 17.65 13.05
C TRP A 418 -16.37 17.23 13.49
N ILE A 419 -15.48 18.20 13.75
CA ILE A 419 -14.16 17.95 14.33
C ILE A 419 -14.30 17.29 15.70
N ASP A 420 -15.27 17.71 16.52
CA ASP A 420 -15.63 17.07 17.79
C ASP A 420 -15.87 15.55 17.68
N LEU A 421 -16.47 15.09 16.58
CA LEU A 421 -16.84 13.67 16.37
C LEU A 421 -15.66 12.78 15.98
N LEU A 422 -14.59 13.36 15.41
CA LEU A 422 -13.46 12.60 14.87
C LEU A 422 -12.15 12.83 15.61
N PHE A 423 -11.95 14.02 16.18
CA PHE A 423 -10.69 14.44 16.81
C PHE A 423 -10.91 15.04 18.21
N GLY A 424 -12.09 15.58 18.49
CA GLY A 424 -12.46 16.13 19.81
C GLY A 424 -13.16 15.13 20.73
N PHE A 425 -13.90 15.68 21.71
CA PHE A 425 -14.41 14.94 22.87
C PHE A 425 -15.49 13.90 22.56
N LYS A 426 -16.13 13.94 21.38
CA LYS A 426 -17.16 12.96 20.97
C LYS A 426 -16.57 11.77 20.19
N GLN A 427 -15.24 11.64 20.13
CA GLN A 427 -14.60 10.44 19.56
C GLN A 427 -14.73 9.23 20.51
N ARG A 428 -14.75 9.44 21.83
CA ARG A 428 -14.77 8.40 22.88
C ARG A 428 -15.33 8.97 24.18
N GLY A 429 -16.07 8.17 24.94
CA GLY A 429 -16.61 8.56 26.24
C GLY A 429 -18.08 8.16 26.37
N ASP A 430 -18.80 8.81 27.27
CA ASP A 430 -20.27 8.74 27.33
C ASP A 430 -20.90 9.75 26.33
N GLU A 431 -20.09 10.65 25.78
CA GLU A 431 -20.45 11.69 24.80
C GLU A 431 -20.41 11.23 23.33
N ALA A 432 -20.14 9.94 23.06
CA ALA A 432 -19.91 9.35 21.74
C ALA A 432 -21.01 8.34 21.30
#